data_AF-A0A4V1ZZM2-F1
#
_entry.id   AF-A0A4V1ZZM2-F1
#
_cell.length_a   1.000
_cell.length_b   1.000
_cell.length_c   1.000
_cell.angle_alpha   90.00
_cell.angle_beta   90.00
_cell.angle_gamma   90.00
#
_symmetry.space_group_name_H-M   'P 1'
#
loop_
_entity.id
_entity.type
_entity.pdbx_description
1 polymer ?
#
loop_
_entity_poly.entity_id
_entity_poly.type
_entity_poly.pdbx_seq_one_letter_code
_entity_poly.pdbx_strand_id
1 'polypeptide(L)' 'MDKREIGKSGIYVSPFAFGGNVFGWTADEKRSFELLDAF' A
#
# COMPACT_ATOMS: atom_id res chain seq x y z
N MET A 1 8.04 -11.53 -7.06
CA MET A 1 6.61 -11.33 -7.41
C MET A 1 6.58 -10.54 -8.70
N ASP A 2 5.85 -11.01 -9.71
CA ASP A 2 5.80 -10.30 -11.00
C ASP A 2 4.87 -9.09 -10.92
N LYS A 3 5.33 -7.95 -11.44
CA LYS A 3 4.55 -6.72 -11.51
C LYS A 3 3.46 -6.85 -12.57
N ARG A 4 2.33 -6.16 -12.37
CA ARG A 4 1.18 -6.13 -13.28
C ARG A 4 0.96 -4.72 -13.82
N GLU A 5 0.57 -4.64 -15.09
CA GLU A 5 0.19 -3.38 -15.71
C GLU A 5 -1.18 -2.89 -15.19
N ILE A 6 -1.29 -1.61 -14.87
CA ILE A 6 -2.57 -0.98 -14.59
C ILE A 6 -3.26 -0.62 -15.91
N GLY A 7 -4.23 -1.45 -16.31
CA GLY A 7 -4.96 -1.24 -17.56
C GLY A 7 -4.03 -1.33 -18.79
N LYS A 8 -3.93 -0.23 -19.55
CA LYS A 8 -3.01 -0.08 -20.70
C LYS A 8 -2.12 1.16 -20.56
N SER A 9 -1.76 1.49 -19.32
CA SER A 9 -1.08 2.75 -18.98
C SER A 9 0.43 2.71 -19.15
N GLY A 10 1.04 1.52 -19.32
CA GLY A 10 2.49 1.33 -19.21
C GLY A 10 3.03 1.39 -17.78
N ILE A 11 2.17 1.55 -16.77
CA ILE A 11 2.56 1.60 -15.35
C ILE A 11 2.45 0.20 -14.74
N TYR A 12 3.55 -0.30 -14.17
CA TYR A 12 3.65 -1.62 -13.58
C TYR A 12 3.76 -1.56 -12.04
N VAL A 13 2.85 -2.23 -11.34
CA VAL A 13 2.79 -2.26 -9.87
C VAL A 13 2.83 -3.68 -9.32
N SER A 14 3.11 -3.84 -8.03
CA SER A 14 2.95 -5.12 -7.34
C SER A 14 1.49 -5.60 -7.40
N PRO A 15 1.22 -6.92 -7.45
CA PRO A 15 -0.14 -7.45 -7.58
C PRO A 15 -1.01 -7.22 -6.33
N PHE A 16 -0.39 -6.90 -5.20
CA PHE A 16 -1.05 -6.54 -3.95
C PHE A 16 -0.67 -5.12 -3.55
N ALA A 17 -1.65 -4.40 -3.02
CA ALA A 17 -1.50 -3.06 -2.49
C ALA A 17 -1.96 -3.03 -1.04
N PHE A 18 -1.26 -2.27 -0.21
CA PHE A 18 -1.64 -2.04 1.17
C PHE A 18 -2.58 -0.84 1.27
N GLY A 19 -3.74 -1.05 1.89
CA GLY A 19 -4.74 -0.01 2.08
C GLY A 19 -4.53 0.77 3.37
N GLY A 20 -4.44 2.10 3.27
CA GLY A 20 -4.18 3.01 4.41
C GLY A 20 -5.42 3.68 5.00
N ASN A 21 -6.65 3.22 4.70
CA ASN A 21 -7.89 3.92 5.06
C ASN A 21 -8.09 4.14 6.58
N VAL A 22 -7.37 3.39 7.43
CA VAL A 22 -7.46 3.46 8.89
C VAL A 22 -6.40 4.38 9.53
N PHE A 23 -5.44 4.87 8.75
CA PHE A 23 -4.35 5.71 9.22
C PHE A 23 -4.84 7.09 9.65
N GLY A 24 -4.37 7.56 10.82
CA GLY A 24 -4.86 8.79 11.44
C GLY A 24 -6.28 8.68 12.02
N TRP A 25 -6.89 7.49 11.99
CA TRP A 25 -8.20 7.19 12.56
C TRP A 25 -8.07 6.08 13.61
N THR A 26 -8.22 4.82 13.21
CA THR A 26 -8.10 3.67 14.13
C THR A 26 -6.64 3.34 14.41
N ALA A 27 -5.75 3.54 13.43
CA ALA A 27 -4.32 3.49 13.63
C ALA A 27 -3.81 4.93 13.85
N ASP A 28 -3.21 5.17 15.01
CA ASP A 28 -2.52 6.45 15.27
C ASP A 28 -1.28 6.60 14.39
N GLU A 29 -0.64 7.77 14.46
CA GLU A 29 0.51 8.10 13.62
C GLU A 29 1.64 7.06 13.75
N LYS A 30 2.06 6.76 14.97
CA LYS A 30 3.15 5.81 15.24
C LYS A 30 2.81 4.43 14.67
N ARG A 31 1.61 3.93 14.95
CA ARG A 31 1.17 2.62 14.49
C ARG A 31 1.04 2.57 12.96
N SER A 32 0.63 3.66 12.34
CA SER A 32 0.56 3.76 10.87
C SER A 32 1.95 3.61 10.24
N PHE A 33 2.98 4.24 10.81
CA PHE A 33 4.37 4.08 10.36
C PHE A 33 4.88 2.66 10.59
N GLU A 34 4.63 2.06 11.75
CA GLU A 34 4.99 0.65 12.00
C GLU A 34 4.39 -0.30 10.96
N LEU A 35 3.16 -0.05 10.53
CA LEU A 35 2.47 -0.85 9.51
C LEU A 35 3.05 -0.62 8.11
N LEU A 36 3.41 0.62 7.77
CA LEU A 36 4.07 0.95 6.50
C LEU A 36 5.47 0.35 6.38
N ASP A 37 6.22 0.33 7.47
CA ASP A 37 7.58 -0.24 7.50
C ASP A 37 7.58 -1.77 7.37
N ALA A 38 6.50 -2.43 7.80
CA ALA A 38 6.37 -3.89 7.81
C ALA A 38 5.80 -4.48 6.49
N PHE A 39 5.22 -3.65 5.63
CA PHE A 39 4.58 -4.07 4.37
C PHE A 39 5.54 -3.98 3.18
#